data_AF-A0A497KGJ8-F1
#
_entry.id   AF-A0A497KGJ8-F1
#
_cell.length_a   1.000
_cell.length_b   1.000
_cell.length_c   1.000
_cell.angle_alpha   90.00
_cell.angle_beta   90.00
_cell.angle_gamma   90.00
#
_symmetry.space_group_name_H-M   'P 1'
#
loop_
_entity.id
_entity.type
_entity.pdbx_description
1 polymer ?
#
loop_
_entity_poly.entity_id
_entity_poly.type
_entity_poly.pdbx_seq_one_letter_code
_entity_poly.pdbx_strand_id
1 'polypeptide(L)'
;MRILEYSRGRILIDGDPVYLDQLEPMNSFPANLYYRIIEHLDSSNEPYRDRAGVFLKTPKLETTFKLRDYQVDALKFWTKANCRGIVVLPTGSGKTILAVKAIEEQKCSTLVVVPTIVLVEQWRQVLQQAFNTPVGALGGGQEDIEPITVSTYDSARLRAHKLGNIFKLIIFDEVHHLTAPSNRRIAERYLAPKRLGLTATLQKAEAPLLILEELVGPTVYELGVTDLAGSHLADFTAKTIRLPLSGAEQYKYNRQYDIYREYLKSRNIKIRSPRDYLNFVKRSGRDPEARRALTARNSAMDIALNSSSK
;
A
#
# COMPACT_ATOMS: atom_id res chain seq x y z
N MET A 1 -34.59 -11.63 -10.83
CA MET A 1 -33.59 -12.06 -9.83
C MET A 1 -32.22 -11.84 -10.42
N ARG A 2 -31.41 -10.94 -9.86
CA ARG A 2 -30.09 -10.61 -10.43
C ARG A 2 -29.07 -11.70 -10.14
N ILE A 3 -28.10 -11.92 -11.02
CA ILE A 3 -26.99 -12.84 -10.79
C ILE A 3 -25.68 -12.05 -10.84
N LEU A 4 -24.87 -12.17 -9.79
CA LEU A 4 -23.54 -11.56 -9.73
C LEU A 4 -22.49 -12.59 -10.11
N GLU A 5 -21.62 -12.28 -11.06
CA GLU A 5 -20.53 -13.15 -11.48
C GLU A 5 -19.20 -12.39 -11.52
N TYR A 6 -18.12 -13.06 -11.14
CA TYR A 6 -16.78 -12.49 -11.22
C TYR A 6 -16.12 -12.86 -12.55
N SER A 7 -15.58 -11.86 -13.26
CA SER A 7 -14.86 -12.06 -14.51
C SER A 7 -13.62 -11.18 -14.58
N ARG A 8 -12.44 -11.81 -14.46
CA ARG A 8 -11.10 -11.21 -14.69
C ARG A 8 -10.88 -9.85 -13.99
N GLY A 9 -11.41 -9.67 -12.79
CA GLY A 9 -11.25 -8.46 -11.99
C GLY A 9 -12.44 -7.49 -12.04
N ARG A 10 -13.57 -7.94 -12.59
CA ARG A 10 -14.83 -7.22 -12.64
C ARG A 10 -15.96 -8.06 -12.07
N ILE A 11 -17.03 -7.41 -11.67
CA ILE A 11 -18.31 -8.01 -11.33
C ILE A 11 -19.25 -7.73 -12.48
N LEU A 12 -19.83 -8.79 -13.02
CA LEU A 12 -20.88 -8.74 -14.02
C LEU A 12 -22.22 -8.95 -13.30
N ILE A 13 -23.20 -8.15 -13.66
CA ILE A 13 -24.55 -8.21 -13.11
C ILE A 13 -25.48 -8.57 -14.26
N ASP A 14 -26.12 -9.73 -14.17
CA ASP A 14 -27.16 -10.16 -15.09
C ASP A 14 -28.52 -9.64 -14.60
N GLY A 15 -29.24 -8.92 -15.47
CA GLY A 15 -30.49 -8.23 -15.17
C GLY A 15 -30.43 -6.71 -15.33
N ASP A 16 -31.36 -6.01 -14.66
CA ASP A 16 -31.43 -4.54 -14.70
C ASP A 16 -30.19 -3.89 -14.05
N PRO A 17 -29.70 -2.77 -14.60
CA PRO A 17 -28.55 -2.05 -14.07
C PRO A 17 -28.70 -1.71 -12.60
N VAL A 18 -27.59 -1.77 -11.86
CA VAL A 18 -27.54 -1.35 -10.46
C VAL A 18 -27.13 0.11 -10.39
N TYR A 19 -27.87 0.89 -9.60
CA TYR A 19 -27.66 2.32 -9.41
C TYR A 19 -26.83 2.54 -8.14
N LEU A 20 -25.51 2.64 -8.30
CA LEU A 20 -24.59 2.91 -7.20
C LEU A 20 -24.28 4.41 -7.11
N ASP A 21 -25.00 5.13 -6.25
CA ASP A 21 -24.78 6.56 -5.96
C ASP A 21 -24.61 7.44 -7.21
N GLN A 22 -23.39 7.97 -7.41
CA GLN A 22 -23.01 8.87 -8.51
C GLN A 22 -22.46 8.12 -9.75
N LEU A 23 -22.40 6.78 -9.72
CA LEU A 23 -21.92 6.01 -10.86
C LEU A 23 -23.03 5.85 -11.89
N GLU A 24 -22.67 5.93 -13.17
CA GLU A 24 -23.60 5.61 -14.24
C GLU A 24 -24.09 4.16 -14.08
N PRO A 25 -25.37 3.86 -14.42
CA PRO A 25 -25.90 2.51 -14.34
C PRO A 25 -25.11 1.60 -15.28
N MET A 26 -24.46 0.58 -14.73
CA MET A 26 -23.65 -0.36 -15.49
C MET A 26 -23.98 -1.79 -15.09
N ASN A 27 -23.83 -2.72 -16.03
CA ASN A 27 -23.92 -4.17 -15.76
C ASN A 27 -22.53 -4.76 -15.46
N SER A 28 -21.51 -3.91 -15.33
CA SER A 28 -20.14 -4.34 -15.12
C SER A 28 -19.37 -3.32 -14.28
N PHE A 29 -18.94 -3.71 -13.08
CA PHE A 29 -18.19 -2.86 -12.16
C PHE A 29 -16.80 -3.42 -11.87
N PRO A 30 -15.82 -2.59 -11.49
CA PRO A 30 -14.59 -3.04 -10.85
C PRO A 30 -14.89 -3.93 -9.63
N ALA A 31 -14.08 -4.98 -9.43
CA ALA A 31 -14.31 -5.95 -8.35
C ALA A 31 -14.24 -5.34 -6.95
N ASN A 32 -13.47 -4.27 -6.74
CA ASN A 32 -13.41 -3.58 -5.46
C ASN A 32 -14.74 -2.96 -4.99
N LEU A 33 -15.70 -2.75 -5.90
CA LEU A 33 -17.03 -2.24 -5.58
C LEU A 33 -18.00 -3.34 -5.12
N TYR A 34 -17.57 -4.60 -5.07
CA TYR A 34 -18.37 -5.74 -4.60
C TYR A 34 -19.12 -5.45 -3.31
N TYR A 35 -18.43 -4.93 -2.29
CA TYR A 35 -19.06 -4.66 -0.99
C TYR A 35 -20.20 -3.65 -1.09
N ARG A 36 -20.07 -2.60 -1.91
CA ARG A 36 -21.14 -1.61 -2.13
C ARG A 36 -22.30 -2.19 -2.90
N ILE A 37 -22.04 -3.04 -3.89
CA ILE A 37 -23.09 -3.72 -4.66
C ILE A 37 -23.92 -4.59 -3.73
N ILE A 38 -23.26 -5.40 -2.89
CA ILE A 38 -23.94 -6.27 -1.91
C ILE A 38 -24.73 -5.43 -0.91
N GLU A 39 -24.11 -4.41 -0.29
CA GLU A 39 -24.77 -3.51 0.66
C GLU A 39 -26.00 -2.82 0.06
N HIS A 40 -25.90 -2.35 -1.18
CA HIS A 40 -27.01 -1.74 -1.90
C HIS A 40 -28.16 -2.74 -2.12
N LEU A 41 -27.88 -3.91 -2.68
CA LEU A 41 -28.89 -4.95 -2.94
C LEU A 41 -29.56 -5.46 -1.66
N ASP A 42 -28.80 -5.61 -0.58
CA ASP A 42 -29.31 -5.97 0.73
C ASP A 42 -30.25 -4.86 1.28
N SER A 43 -29.84 -3.59 1.15
CA SER A 43 -30.65 -2.45 1.63
C SER A 43 -31.93 -2.22 0.82
N SER A 44 -31.93 -2.56 -0.48
CA SER A 44 -33.09 -2.44 -1.36
C SER A 44 -34.02 -3.67 -1.29
N ASN A 45 -33.67 -4.70 -0.52
CA ASN A 45 -34.38 -5.99 -0.45
C ASN A 45 -34.57 -6.66 -1.82
N GLU A 46 -33.64 -6.43 -2.75
CA GLU A 46 -33.75 -6.96 -4.10
C GLU A 46 -33.17 -8.37 -4.18
N PRO A 47 -33.95 -9.39 -4.60
CA PRO A 47 -33.47 -10.76 -4.62
C PRO A 47 -32.37 -10.95 -5.67
N TYR A 48 -31.19 -11.38 -5.20
CA TYR A 48 -30.04 -11.68 -6.04
C TYR A 48 -29.40 -13.02 -5.66
N ARG A 49 -28.61 -13.56 -6.60
CA ARG A 49 -27.77 -14.73 -6.38
C ARG A 49 -26.31 -14.36 -6.58
N ASP A 50 -25.54 -14.44 -5.50
CA ASP A 50 -24.09 -14.23 -5.56
C ASP A 50 -23.37 -15.49 -6.05
N ARG A 51 -22.78 -15.40 -7.24
CA ARG A 51 -21.81 -16.37 -7.77
C ARG A 51 -20.44 -15.73 -7.99
N ALA A 52 -20.26 -14.47 -7.59
CA ALA A 52 -19.01 -13.75 -7.77
C ALA A 52 -17.99 -14.23 -6.73
N GLY A 53 -18.36 -14.23 -5.45
CA GLY A 53 -17.49 -14.61 -4.34
C GLY A 53 -17.41 -16.12 -4.14
N VAL A 54 -16.31 -16.76 -4.54
CA VAL A 54 -16.07 -18.19 -4.29
C VAL A 54 -15.47 -18.43 -2.90
N PHE A 55 -14.65 -17.49 -2.42
CA PHE A 55 -13.99 -17.44 -1.11
C PHE A 55 -13.55 -18.78 -0.49
N LEU A 56 -12.24 -19.01 -0.39
CA LEU A 56 -11.71 -20.23 0.23
C LEU A 56 -12.22 -20.40 1.67
N LYS A 57 -12.60 -21.64 2.00
CA LYS A 57 -12.94 -22.01 3.38
C LYS A 57 -11.68 -21.96 4.24
N THR A 58 -11.78 -21.33 5.39
CA THR A 58 -10.66 -21.23 6.34
C THR A 58 -10.82 -22.25 7.47
N PRO A 59 -9.71 -22.84 7.95
CA PRO A 59 -9.73 -23.64 9.17
C PRO A 59 -10.00 -22.75 10.39
N LYS A 60 -10.10 -23.36 11.57
CA LYS A 60 -10.19 -22.60 12.83
C LYS A 60 -8.88 -21.83 13.02
N LEU A 61 -8.95 -20.50 12.99
CA LEU A 61 -7.82 -19.60 13.19
C LEU A 61 -7.87 -19.09 14.63
N GLU A 62 -6.94 -19.55 15.46
CA GLU A 62 -6.77 -19.11 16.85
C GLU A 62 -5.28 -18.89 17.10
N THR A 63 -4.94 -17.86 17.88
CA THR A 63 -3.55 -17.53 18.18
C THR A 63 -3.36 -17.11 19.64
N THR A 64 -2.19 -17.45 20.19
CA THR A 64 -1.78 -17.08 21.54
C THR A 64 -1.22 -15.67 21.66
N PHE A 65 -0.99 -14.98 20.52
CA PHE A 65 -0.50 -13.60 20.54
C PHE A 65 -1.44 -12.69 21.32
N LYS A 66 -0.87 -11.74 22.08
CA LYS A 66 -1.63 -10.71 22.80
C LYS A 66 -1.33 -9.36 22.19
N LEU A 67 -2.39 -8.57 21.97
CA LEU A 67 -2.27 -7.20 21.53
C LEU A 67 -1.89 -6.30 22.69
N ARG A 68 -1.10 -5.26 22.39
CA ARG A 68 -0.94 -4.08 23.26
C ARG A 68 -2.18 -3.19 23.16
N ASP A 69 -2.39 -2.32 24.13
CA ASP A 69 -3.61 -1.49 24.24
C ASP A 69 -3.89 -0.69 22.96
N TYR A 70 -2.88 0.01 22.43
CA TYR A 70 -3.01 0.75 21.18
C TYR A 70 -3.31 -0.12 19.96
N GLN A 71 -2.89 -1.40 19.96
CA GLN A 71 -3.21 -2.34 18.88
C GLN A 71 -4.64 -2.87 19.02
N VAL A 72 -5.12 -3.06 20.26
CA VAL A 72 -6.53 -3.37 20.53
C VAL A 72 -7.41 -2.25 20.02
N ASP A 73 -7.05 -1.00 20.28
CA ASP A 73 -7.80 0.16 19.80
C ASP A 73 -7.75 0.26 18.27
N ALA A 74 -6.57 0.12 17.66
CA ALA A 74 -6.44 0.09 16.20
C ALA A 74 -7.34 -0.98 15.54
N LEU A 75 -7.38 -2.18 16.11
CA LEU A 75 -8.25 -3.27 15.62
C LEU A 75 -9.74 -2.92 15.78
N LYS A 76 -10.14 -2.38 16.95
CA LYS A 76 -11.52 -1.95 17.19
C LYS A 76 -11.96 -0.85 16.22
N PHE A 77 -11.13 0.16 15.97
CA PHE A 77 -11.44 1.23 15.02
C PHE A 77 -11.56 0.69 13.60
N TRP A 78 -10.69 -0.22 13.20
CA TRP A 78 -10.78 -0.88 11.90
C TRP A 78 -12.05 -1.74 11.76
N THR A 79 -12.42 -2.51 12.78
CA THR A 79 -13.68 -3.28 12.77
C THR A 79 -14.90 -2.36 12.71
N LYS A 80 -14.91 -1.24 13.44
CA LYS A 80 -15.98 -0.21 13.36
C LYS A 80 -16.10 0.43 11.97
N ALA A 81 -15.01 0.52 11.22
CA ALA A 81 -15.00 1.01 9.83
C ALA A 81 -15.34 -0.11 8.83
N ASN A 82 -16.23 -1.04 9.19
CA ASN A 82 -16.63 -2.19 8.37
C ASN A 82 -15.45 -3.03 7.87
N CYS A 83 -14.38 -3.13 8.68
CA CYS A 83 -13.14 -3.82 8.32
C CYS A 83 -12.50 -3.28 7.03
N ARG A 84 -12.64 -1.98 6.76
CA ARG A 84 -12.04 -1.28 5.61
C ARG A 84 -11.35 -0.02 6.09
N GLY A 85 -10.02 -0.02 6.11
CA GLY A 85 -9.28 1.15 6.55
C GLY A 85 -7.78 0.98 6.60
N ILE A 86 -7.11 2.09 6.88
CA ILE A 86 -5.65 2.20 6.98
C ILE A 86 -5.29 2.47 8.44
N VAL A 87 -4.33 1.69 8.94
CA VAL A 87 -3.74 1.84 10.27
C VAL A 87 -2.29 2.28 10.10
N VAL A 88 -1.96 3.44 10.67
CA VAL A 88 -0.63 4.03 10.65
C VAL A 88 0.02 3.81 12.01
N LEU A 89 1.05 2.95 12.04
CA LEU A 89 1.82 2.66 13.24
C LEU A 89 3.32 2.62 12.89
N PRO A 90 4.21 3.16 13.75
CA PRO A 90 5.63 3.24 13.43
C PRO A 90 6.27 1.85 13.31
N THR A 91 7.46 1.79 12.72
CA THR A 91 8.22 0.53 12.65
C THR A 91 8.49 -0.02 14.05
N GLY A 92 8.50 -1.35 14.20
CA GLY A 92 8.67 -2.01 15.50
C GLY A 92 7.44 -2.02 16.42
N SER A 93 6.37 -1.30 16.09
CA SER A 93 5.11 -1.26 16.87
C SER A 93 4.26 -2.55 16.78
N GLY A 94 4.67 -3.55 16.01
CA GLY A 94 3.97 -4.83 15.87
C GLY A 94 2.80 -4.83 14.87
N LYS A 95 2.91 -4.10 13.76
CA LYS A 95 1.93 -4.12 12.64
C LYS A 95 1.55 -5.55 12.21
N THR A 96 2.52 -6.46 12.18
CA THR A 96 2.30 -7.88 11.85
C THR A 96 1.39 -8.57 12.86
N ILE A 97 1.55 -8.31 14.17
CA ILE A 97 0.72 -8.92 15.21
C ILE A 97 -0.72 -8.38 15.13
N LEU A 98 -0.89 -7.09 14.84
CA LEU A 98 -2.19 -6.50 14.54
C LEU A 98 -2.87 -7.22 13.37
N ALA A 99 -2.14 -7.45 12.27
CA ALA A 99 -2.66 -8.17 11.11
C ALA A 99 -3.05 -9.62 11.43
N VAL A 100 -2.22 -10.34 12.18
CA VAL A 100 -2.54 -11.70 12.65
C VAL A 100 -3.85 -11.69 13.43
N LYS A 101 -4.05 -10.72 14.33
CA LYS A 101 -5.31 -10.62 15.08
C LYS A 101 -6.50 -10.21 14.24
N ALA A 102 -6.31 -9.36 13.23
CA ALA A 102 -7.35 -9.10 12.24
C ALA A 102 -7.77 -10.38 11.50
N ILE A 103 -6.81 -11.24 11.12
CA ILE A 103 -7.10 -12.53 10.48
C ILE A 103 -7.87 -13.46 11.42
N GLU A 104 -7.46 -13.54 12.68
CA GLU A 104 -8.13 -14.34 13.72
C GLU A 104 -9.59 -13.90 13.94
N GLU A 105 -9.85 -12.59 14.04
CA GLU A 105 -11.18 -12.04 14.28
C GLU A 105 -12.11 -12.25 13.08
N GLN A 106 -11.58 -12.08 11.87
CA GLN A 106 -12.38 -12.13 10.65
C GLN A 106 -12.64 -13.56 10.11
N LYS A 107 -11.83 -14.55 10.53
CA LYS A 107 -12.02 -15.99 10.22
C LYS A 107 -12.38 -16.26 8.76
N CYS A 108 -11.63 -15.65 7.85
CA CYS A 108 -11.92 -15.72 6.42
C CYS A 108 -10.65 -15.74 5.58
N SER A 109 -10.79 -16.18 4.33
CA SER A 109 -9.64 -16.30 3.43
C SER A 109 -8.94 -14.97 3.25
N THR A 110 -7.63 -14.97 3.45
CA THR A 110 -6.83 -13.76 3.53
C THR A 110 -5.65 -13.79 2.56
N LEU A 111 -5.49 -12.70 1.81
CA LEU A 111 -4.28 -12.42 1.05
C LEU A 111 -3.50 -11.30 1.73
N VAL A 112 -2.27 -11.57 2.16
CA VAL A 112 -1.34 -10.55 2.63
C VAL A 112 -0.41 -10.15 1.48
N VAL A 113 -0.34 -8.86 1.17
CA VAL A 113 0.45 -8.30 0.08
C VAL A 113 1.59 -7.47 0.63
N VAL A 114 2.82 -7.84 0.29
CA VAL A 114 4.07 -7.27 0.84
C VAL A 114 5.01 -6.80 -0.27
N PRO A 115 5.92 -5.83 -0.05
CA PRO A 115 6.74 -5.27 -1.13
C PRO A 115 7.84 -6.20 -1.66
N THR A 116 8.40 -7.10 -0.84
CA THR A 116 9.57 -7.91 -1.23
C THR A 116 9.37 -9.39 -0.96
N ILE A 117 10.11 -10.24 -1.68
CA ILE A 117 10.07 -11.70 -1.48
C ILE A 117 10.59 -12.13 -0.10
N VAL A 118 11.53 -11.37 0.46
CA VAL A 118 12.03 -11.61 1.83
C VAL A 118 10.90 -11.43 2.84
N LEU A 119 10.07 -10.40 2.67
CA LEU A 119 8.90 -10.19 3.52
C LEU A 119 7.84 -11.27 3.32
N VAL A 120 7.72 -11.86 2.13
CA VAL A 120 6.78 -12.98 1.92
C VAL A 120 7.13 -14.13 2.85
N GLU A 121 8.39 -14.52 2.89
CA GLU A 121 8.85 -15.62 3.73
C GLU A 121 8.73 -15.28 5.23
N GLN A 122 9.09 -14.06 5.63
CA GLN A 122 8.93 -13.62 7.03
C GLN A 122 7.47 -13.63 7.49
N TRP A 123 6.56 -13.09 6.68
CA TRP A 123 5.13 -13.11 6.97
C TRP A 123 4.57 -14.53 6.98
N ARG A 124 5.01 -15.39 6.05
CA ARG A 124 4.61 -16.79 6.01
C ARG A 124 4.97 -17.50 7.31
N GLN A 125 6.21 -17.35 7.77
CA GLN A 125 6.67 -17.95 9.03
C GLN A 125 5.85 -17.46 10.22
N VAL A 126 5.61 -16.14 10.33
CA VAL A 126 4.80 -15.59 11.42
C VAL A 126 3.37 -16.13 11.39
N LEU A 127 2.74 -16.23 10.22
CA LEU A 127 1.37 -16.74 10.09
C LEU A 127 1.28 -18.25 10.38
N GLN A 128 2.27 -19.03 9.94
CA GLN A 128 2.35 -20.46 10.25
C GLN A 128 2.53 -20.70 11.74
N GLN A 129 3.39 -19.93 12.41
CA GLN A 129 3.55 -19.98 13.86
C GLN A 129 2.30 -19.51 14.60
N ALA A 130 1.62 -18.48 14.08
CA ALA A 130 0.43 -17.91 14.71
C ALA A 130 -0.75 -18.88 14.73
N PHE A 131 -0.99 -19.59 13.63
CA PHE A 131 -2.21 -20.37 13.41
C PHE A 131 -1.99 -21.89 13.37
N ASN A 132 -0.74 -22.35 13.28
CA ASN A 132 -0.40 -23.77 13.12
C ASN A 132 -1.10 -24.42 11.91
N THR A 133 -1.19 -23.67 10.80
CA THR A 133 -1.79 -24.12 9.54
C THR A 133 -0.86 -23.85 8.35
N PRO A 134 -1.00 -24.59 7.23
CA PRO A 134 -0.33 -24.23 5.99
C PRO A 134 -0.66 -22.80 5.56
N VAL A 135 0.36 -22.09 5.07
CA VAL A 135 0.24 -20.73 4.53
C VAL A 135 0.90 -20.73 3.17
N GLY A 136 0.14 -20.31 2.17
CA GLY A 136 0.55 -20.23 0.78
C GLY A 136 1.49 -19.05 0.54
N ALA A 137 2.27 -19.13 -0.53
CA ALA A 137 3.24 -18.12 -0.91
C ALA A 137 3.24 -17.89 -2.42
N LEU A 138 3.17 -16.61 -2.81
CA LEU A 138 3.18 -16.16 -4.21
C LEU A 138 4.33 -15.19 -4.45
N GLY A 139 5.35 -15.65 -5.18
CA GLY A 139 6.53 -14.85 -5.53
C GLY A 139 7.81 -15.68 -5.58
N GLY A 140 8.83 -15.16 -6.24
CA GLY A 140 10.12 -15.85 -6.34
C GLY A 140 10.06 -17.23 -7.01
N GLY A 141 9.05 -17.48 -7.86
CA GLY A 141 8.81 -18.77 -8.51
C GLY A 141 7.86 -19.71 -7.77
N GLN A 142 7.42 -19.36 -6.55
CA GLN A 142 6.41 -20.13 -5.81
C GLN A 142 4.99 -19.71 -6.22
N GLU A 143 4.12 -20.71 -6.41
CA GLU A 143 2.68 -20.55 -6.70
C GLU A 143 1.82 -21.43 -5.79
N ASP A 144 2.03 -21.31 -4.48
CA ASP A 144 1.26 -22.04 -3.48
C ASP A 144 0.08 -21.18 -2.99
N ILE A 145 -1.15 -21.69 -3.13
CA ILE A 145 -2.38 -20.95 -2.81
C ILE A 145 -3.12 -21.72 -1.72
N GLU A 146 -3.21 -21.09 -0.56
CA GLU A 146 -3.92 -21.60 0.62
C GLU A 146 -4.95 -20.56 1.09
N PRO A 147 -5.90 -20.93 1.99
CA PRO A 147 -6.86 -19.98 2.54
C PRO A 147 -6.22 -18.73 3.15
N ILE A 148 -5.01 -18.86 3.70
CA ILE A 148 -4.13 -17.73 4.03
C ILE A 148 -2.94 -17.80 3.07
N THR A 149 -2.76 -16.76 2.28
CA THR A 149 -1.67 -16.68 1.31
C THR A 149 -0.93 -15.35 1.45
N VAL A 150 0.40 -15.38 1.36
CA VAL A 150 1.25 -14.18 1.32
C VAL A 150 1.81 -13.99 -0.09
N SER A 151 1.79 -12.77 -0.60
CA SER A 151 2.21 -12.46 -1.96
C SER A 151 3.03 -11.18 -2.02
N THR A 152 3.95 -11.11 -2.97
CA THR A 152 4.48 -9.79 -3.37
C THR A 152 3.40 -8.97 -4.09
N TYR A 153 3.51 -7.63 -4.10
CA TYR A 153 2.63 -6.75 -4.90
C TYR A 153 2.59 -7.19 -6.37
N ASP A 154 3.74 -7.44 -6.99
CA ASP A 154 3.80 -7.86 -8.39
C ASP A 154 3.11 -9.20 -8.64
N SER A 155 3.33 -10.17 -7.76
CA SER A 155 2.70 -11.49 -7.87
C SER A 155 1.19 -11.43 -7.72
N ALA A 156 0.70 -10.62 -6.78
CA ALA A 156 -0.72 -10.41 -6.54
C ALA A 156 -1.38 -9.72 -7.74
N ARG A 157 -0.68 -8.76 -8.35
CA ARG A 157 -1.13 -8.01 -9.55
C ARG A 157 -1.26 -8.91 -10.76
N LEU A 158 -0.23 -9.72 -11.06
CA LEU A 158 -0.22 -10.61 -12.22
C LEU A 158 -1.35 -11.65 -12.14
N ARG A 159 -1.65 -12.12 -10.93
CA ARG A 159 -2.64 -13.18 -10.68
C ARG A 159 -4.02 -12.65 -10.31
N ALA A 160 -4.21 -11.33 -10.24
CA ALA A 160 -5.46 -10.70 -9.83
C ALA A 160 -6.68 -11.19 -10.61
N HIS A 161 -6.53 -11.44 -11.91
CA HIS A 161 -7.60 -11.95 -12.76
C HIS A 161 -8.11 -13.34 -12.34
N LYS A 162 -7.24 -14.19 -11.77
CA LYS A 162 -7.54 -15.57 -11.36
C LYS A 162 -7.90 -15.66 -9.87
N LEU A 163 -7.26 -14.86 -9.02
CA LEU A 163 -7.40 -14.94 -7.56
C LEU A 163 -8.34 -13.87 -6.97
N GLY A 164 -8.86 -12.97 -7.80
CA GLY A 164 -9.62 -11.81 -7.33
C GLY A 164 -10.86 -12.15 -6.50
N ASN A 165 -11.43 -13.34 -6.63
CA ASN A 165 -12.67 -13.74 -5.96
C ASN A 165 -12.54 -14.83 -4.90
N ILE A 166 -11.31 -15.21 -4.52
CA ILE A 166 -11.08 -16.31 -3.56
C ILE A 166 -10.69 -15.82 -2.16
N PHE A 167 -10.32 -14.54 -2.00
CA PHE A 167 -9.95 -13.93 -0.72
C PHE A 167 -10.99 -12.92 -0.26
N LYS A 168 -11.46 -13.05 0.99
CA LYS A 168 -12.46 -12.16 1.60
C LYS A 168 -11.83 -10.99 2.35
N LEU A 169 -10.60 -11.16 2.83
CA LEU A 169 -9.75 -10.13 3.43
C LEU A 169 -8.47 -9.94 2.61
N ILE A 170 -8.10 -8.68 2.38
CA ILE A 170 -6.76 -8.33 1.88
C ILE A 170 -6.06 -7.41 2.87
N ILE A 171 -4.81 -7.74 3.18
CA ILE A 171 -3.94 -6.93 4.03
C ILE A 171 -2.79 -6.41 3.15
N PHE A 172 -2.64 -5.10 3.09
CA PHE A 172 -1.54 -4.44 2.38
C PHE A 172 -0.49 -3.98 3.38
N ASP A 173 0.63 -4.68 3.44
CA ASP A 173 1.81 -4.19 4.16
C ASP A 173 2.51 -3.12 3.31
N GLU A 174 3.04 -2.10 3.98
CA GLU A 174 3.51 -0.86 3.38
C GLU A 174 2.56 -0.33 2.28
N VAL A 175 1.30 -0.09 2.68
CA VAL A 175 0.18 0.25 1.78
C VAL A 175 0.44 1.46 0.89
N HIS A 176 1.40 2.34 1.22
CA HIS A 176 1.81 3.44 0.35
C HIS A 176 2.28 2.98 -1.04
N HIS A 177 2.75 1.74 -1.20
CA HIS A 177 3.07 1.15 -2.51
C HIS A 177 1.85 1.01 -3.43
N LEU A 178 0.63 0.96 -2.89
CA LEU A 178 -0.61 0.86 -3.66
C LEU A 178 -0.91 2.14 -4.46
N THR A 179 -0.32 3.29 -4.09
CA THR A 179 -0.50 4.56 -4.81
C THR A 179 0.07 4.51 -6.23
N ALA A 180 1.03 3.61 -6.50
CA ALA A 180 1.62 3.40 -7.82
C ALA A 180 0.55 2.88 -8.81
N PRO A 181 0.40 3.47 -10.01
CA PRO A 181 -0.66 3.10 -10.96
C PRO A 181 -0.72 1.61 -11.32
N SER A 182 0.42 0.92 -11.38
CA SER A 182 0.47 -0.52 -11.62
C SER A 182 -0.17 -1.33 -10.49
N ASN A 183 0.05 -0.93 -9.24
CA ASN A 183 -0.36 -1.66 -8.04
C ASN A 183 -1.83 -1.47 -7.70
N ARG A 184 -2.44 -0.34 -8.09
CA ARG A 184 -3.89 -0.09 -7.91
C ARG A 184 -4.76 -1.20 -8.47
N ARG A 185 -4.31 -1.83 -9.57
CA ARG A 185 -4.98 -2.99 -10.19
C ARG A 185 -5.19 -4.16 -9.23
N ILE A 186 -4.35 -4.31 -8.21
CA ILE A 186 -4.55 -5.33 -7.16
C ILE A 186 -5.82 -4.96 -6.40
N ALA A 187 -5.90 -3.75 -5.86
CA ALA A 187 -7.08 -3.34 -5.12
C ALA A 187 -8.34 -3.37 -5.98
N GLU A 188 -8.29 -2.90 -7.23
CA GLU A 188 -9.46 -2.82 -8.14
C GLU A 188 -10.01 -4.19 -8.57
N ARG A 189 -9.15 -5.22 -8.69
CA ARG A 189 -9.52 -6.50 -9.29
C ARG A 189 -9.87 -7.60 -8.28
N TYR A 190 -9.66 -7.37 -7.00
CA TYR A 190 -10.08 -8.30 -5.96
C TYR A 190 -11.42 -7.87 -5.37
N LEU A 191 -12.33 -8.83 -5.15
CA LEU A 191 -13.63 -8.61 -4.52
C LEU A 191 -13.48 -8.17 -3.06
N ALA A 192 -12.56 -8.83 -2.34
CA ALA A 192 -12.21 -8.64 -0.93
C ALA A 192 -12.95 -7.48 -0.25
N PRO A 193 -14.14 -7.76 0.36
CA PRO A 193 -14.93 -6.73 1.00
C PRO A 193 -14.20 -6.13 2.21
N LYS A 194 -13.35 -6.90 2.89
CA LYS A 194 -12.54 -6.46 4.03
C LYS A 194 -11.13 -6.11 3.57
N ARG A 195 -10.61 -4.96 3.99
CA ARG A 195 -9.31 -4.43 3.57
C ARG A 195 -8.60 -3.72 4.72
N LEU A 196 -7.35 -4.11 4.97
CA LEU A 196 -6.49 -3.49 5.97
C LEU A 196 -5.23 -2.95 5.30
N GLY A 197 -5.02 -1.64 5.37
CA GLY A 197 -3.76 -1.01 4.97
C GLY A 197 -2.86 -0.81 6.19
N LEU A 198 -1.60 -1.22 6.12
CA LEU A 198 -0.62 -1.02 7.17
C LEU A 198 0.54 -0.18 6.63
N THR A 199 0.93 0.85 7.34
CA THR A 199 2.17 1.59 7.02
C THR A 199 2.70 2.32 8.24
N ALA A 200 4.01 2.62 8.22
CA ALA A 200 4.61 3.53 9.20
C ALA A 200 4.59 4.99 8.73
N THR A 201 4.43 5.21 7.42
CA THR A 201 4.62 6.51 6.80
C THR A 201 3.52 6.77 5.78
N LEU A 202 2.41 7.32 6.25
CA LEU A 202 1.35 7.77 5.36
C LEU A 202 1.70 9.17 4.82
N GLN A 203 1.71 9.31 3.49
CA GLN A 203 1.91 10.61 2.86
C GLN A 203 0.66 11.48 3.05
N LYS A 204 0.84 12.69 3.58
CA LYS A 204 -0.26 13.65 3.81
C LYS A 204 -0.64 14.48 2.57
N ALA A 205 -0.08 14.15 1.40
CA ALA A 205 -0.50 14.77 0.16
C ALA A 205 -1.90 14.28 -0.23
N GLU A 206 -2.77 15.20 -0.65
CA GLU A 206 -4.20 14.94 -0.89
C GLU A 206 -4.43 13.84 -1.94
N ALA A 207 -3.78 13.92 -3.10
CA ALA A 207 -4.04 12.96 -4.18
C ALA A 207 -3.67 11.50 -3.83
N PRO A 208 -2.47 11.17 -3.30
CA PRO A 208 -2.15 9.83 -2.83
C PRO A 208 -3.10 9.32 -1.75
N LEU A 209 -3.52 10.19 -0.82
CA LEU A 209 -4.42 9.83 0.26
C LEU A 209 -5.80 9.42 -0.28
N LEU A 210 -6.41 10.25 -1.12
CA LEU A 210 -7.71 9.96 -1.75
C LEU A 210 -7.73 8.61 -2.47
N ILE A 211 -6.64 8.28 -3.19
CA ILE A 211 -6.50 6.98 -3.87
C ILE A 211 -6.52 5.82 -2.86
N LEU A 212 -5.80 5.96 -1.74
CA LEU A 212 -5.77 4.91 -0.73
C LEU A 212 -7.12 4.77 -0.01
N GLU A 213 -7.79 5.89 0.26
CA GLU A 213 -9.12 5.90 0.87
C GLU A 213 -10.17 5.23 -0.01
N GLU A 214 -10.12 5.47 -1.33
CA GLU A 214 -10.99 4.82 -2.30
C GLU A 214 -10.72 3.30 -2.39
N LEU A 215 -9.45 2.92 -2.42
CA LEU A 215 -9.04 1.53 -2.67
C LEU A 215 -9.09 0.65 -1.42
N VAL A 216 -8.79 1.18 -0.24
CA VAL A 216 -8.64 0.42 1.02
C VAL A 216 -9.69 0.86 2.03
N GLY A 217 -9.84 2.16 2.22
CA GLY A 217 -10.70 2.78 3.24
C GLY A 217 -9.98 3.93 3.95
N PRO A 218 -10.70 4.71 4.78
CA PRO A 218 -10.14 5.87 5.48
C PRO A 218 -9.00 5.48 6.42
N THR A 219 -8.19 6.46 6.83
CA THR A 219 -7.29 6.27 7.97
C THR A 219 -8.13 6.14 9.25
N VAL A 220 -8.15 4.95 9.83
CA VAL A 220 -8.99 4.62 11.00
C VAL A 220 -8.23 4.75 12.32
N TYR A 221 -6.90 4.70 12.27
CA TYR A 221 -6.03 4.83 13.43
C TYR A 221 -4.65 5.34 12.99
N GLU A 222 -4.14 6.36 13.66
CA GLU A 222 -2.79 6.89 13.46
C GLU A 222 -2.12 7.09 14.82
N LEU A 223 -0.90 6.57 14.97
CA LEU A 223 -0.08 6.75 16.15
C LEU A 223 1.32 7.17 15.72
N GLY A 224 1.81 8.28 16.26
CA GLY A 224 3.15 8.79 15.99
C GLY A 224 4.22 8.04 16.78
N VAL A 225 5.48 8.23 16.36
CA VAL A 225 6.64 7.72 17.09
C VAL A 225 6.73 8.32 18.50
N THR A 226 6.37 9.60 18.62
CA THR A 226 6.36 10.34 19.91
C THR A 226 5.32 9.81 20.88
N ASP A 227 4.22 9.27 20.38
CA ASP A 227 3.12 8.76 21.22
C ASP A 227 3.43 7.38 21.81
N LEU A 228 4.44 6.69 21.25
CA LEU A 228 4.95 5.40 21.72
C LEU A 228 6.29 5.50 22.47
N ALA A 229 6.96 6.67 22.40
CA ALA A 229 8.19 6.93 23.13
C ALA A 229 7.88 7.05 24.64
N GLY A 230 8.57 6.25 25.45
CA GLY A 230 8.41 6.21 26.91
C GLY A 230 7.50 5.09 27.47
N SER A 231 6.73 4.37 26.65
CA SER A 231 5.88 3.25 27.11
C SER A 231 6.15 1.91 26.40
N HIS A 232 6.39 1.91 25.08
CA HIS A 232 6.44 0.67 24.29
C HIS A 232 7.51 0.61 23.19
N LEU A 233 8.19 1.72 22.88
CA LEU A 233 9.36 1.73 22.01
C LEU A 233 10.62 1.97 22.84
N ALA A 234 11.73 1.33 22.44
CA ALA A 234 13.05 1.68 22.98
C ALA A 234 13.38 3.13 22.59
N ASP A 235 13.96 3.89 23.53
CA ASP A 235 14.48 5.22 23.25
C ASP A 235 15.50 5.14 22.11
N PHE A 236 15.23 5.78 20.98
CA PHE A 236 16.22 5.92 19.91
C PHE A 236 16.67 7.38 19.84
N THR A 237 17.98 7.57 19.77
CA THR A 237 18.56 8.89 19.50
C THR A 237 18.97 8.94 18.03
N ALA A 238 18.27 9.75 17.23
CA ALA A 238 18.70 10.03 15.87
C ALA A 238 19.94 10.95 15.89
N LYS A 239 21.13 10.38 15.68
CA LYS A 239 22.36 11.16 15.49
C LYS A 239 22.64 11.33 14.00
N THR A 240 22.44 12.54 13.48
CA THR A 240 22.86 12.90 12.12
C THR A 240 24.36 13.18 12.11
N ILE A 241 25.14 12.26 11.54
CA ILE A 241 26.58 12.47 11.33
C ILE A 241 26.77 13.14 9.97
N ARG A 242 27.34 14.34 9.95
CA ARG A 242 27.72 15.04 8.71
C ARG A 242 29.14 14.64 8.36
N LEU A 243 29.29 13.83 7.32
CA LEU A 243 30.59 13.44 6.80
C LEU A 243 31.04 14.49 5.77
N PRO A 244 32.21 15.11 5.93
CA PRO A 244 32.73 16.03 4.91
C PRO A 244 33.10 15.23 3.65
N LEU A 245 32.91 15.83 2.47
CA LEU A 245 33.45 15.26 1.23
C LEU A 245 34.97 15.35 1.26
N SER A 246 35.65 14.35 0.69
CA SER A 246 37.10 14.44 0.46
C SER A 246 37.41 15.61 -0.48
N GLY A 247 38.64 16.15 -0.46
CA GLY A 247 39.02 17.30 -1.30
C GLY A 247 38.77 17.06 -2.80
N ALA A 248 38.99 15.84 -3.28
CA ALA A 248 38.73 15.48 -4.67
C ALA A 248 37.22 15.38 -5.00
N GLU A 249 36.41 14.84 -4.08
CA GLU A 249 34.96 14.78 -4.23
C GLU A 249 34.32 16.16 -4.14
N GLN A 250 34.77 16.98 -3.19
CA GLN A 250 34.31 18.36 -3.02
C GLN A 250 34.59 19.18 -4.29
N TYR A 251 35.76 19.01 -4.89
CA TYR A 251 36.11 19.68 -6.15
C TYR A 251 35.17 19.25 -7.30
N LYS A 252 34.95 17.94 -7.47
CA LYS A 252 34.03 17.43 -8.51
C LYS A 252 32.59 17.87 -8.26
N TYR A 253 32.15 17.84 -7.00
CA TYR A 253 30.84 18.32 -6.58
C TYR A 253 30.66 19.78 -6.94
N ASN A 254 31.57 20.66 -6.52
CA ASN A 254 31.48 22.10 -6.78
C ASN A 254 31.43 22.38 -8.28
N ARG A 255 32.32 21.76 -9.07
CA ARG A 255 32.36 21.94 -10.52
C ARG A 255 31.01 21.59 -11.19
N GLN A 256 30.39 20.49 -10.78
CA GLN A 256 29.08 20.09 -11.32
C GLN A 256 27.94 20.97 -10.80
N TYR A 257 28.00 21.34 -9.53
CA TYR A 257 26.97 22.15 -8.89
C TYR A 257 26.99 23.60 -9.38
N ASP A 258 28.16 24.13 -9.74
CA ASP A 258 28.32 25.48 -10.29
C ASP A 258 27.66 25.61 -11.67
N ILE A 259 27.75 24.60 -12.54
CA ILE A 259 27.02 24.56 -13.82
C ILE A 259 25.52 24.73 -13.60
N TYR A 260 24.98 24.07 -12.58
CA TYR A 260 23.57 24.21 -12.20
C TYR A 260 23.26 25.61 -11.64
N ARG A 261 24.08 26.12 -10.73
CA ARG A 261 23.88 27.45 -10.12
C ARG A 261 23.97 28.58 -11.14
N GLU A 262 24.94 28.52 -12.06
CA GLU A 262 25.13 29.50 -13.12
C GLU A 262 23.94 29.55 -14.06
N TYR A 263 23.39 28.39 -14.44
CA TYR A 263 22.17 28.33 -15.25
C TYR A 263 20.98 28.98 -14.54
N LEU A 264 20.77 28.67 -13.25
CA LEU A 264 19.69 29.31 -12.49
C LEU A 264 19.88 30.83 -12.39
N LYS A 265 21.13 31.28 -12.20
CA LYS A 265 21.48 32.70 -12.11
C LYS A 265 21.26 33.42 -13.43
N SER A 266 21.73 32.86 -14.55
CA SER A 266 21.62 33.47 -15.89
C SER A 266 20.17 33.57 -16.37
N ARG A 267 19.30 32.66 -15.89
CA ARG A 267 17.86 32.66 -16.19
C ARG A 267 16.99 33.27 -15.09
N ASN A 268 17.61 33.85 -14.04
CA ASN A 268 16.95 34.43 -12.87
C ASN A 268 15.89 33.50 -12.22
N ILE A 269 16.18 32.20 -12.20
CA ILE A 269 15.30 31.16 -11.63
C ILE A 269 15.62 30.99 -10.15
N LYS A 270 14.60 31.11 -9.29
CA LYS A 270 14.70 30.85 -7.86
C LYS A 270 13.89 29.60 -7.52
N ILE A 271 14.54 28.58 -6.97
CA ILE A 271 13.88 27.36 -6.51
C ILE A 271 13.67 27.48 -5.00
N ARG A 272 12.43 27.75 -4.60
CA ARG A 272 12.03 27.89 -3.17
C ARG A 272 11.06 26.80 -2.72
N SER A 273 10.41 26.15 -3.68
CA SER A 273 9.44 25.09 -3.44
C SER A 273 9.67 23.87 -4.33
N PRO A 274 9.14 22.69 -3.97
CA PRO A 274 9.12 21.52 -4.85
C PRO A 274 8.45 21.78 -6.21
N ARG A 275 7.47 22.68 -6.26
CA ARG A 275 6.78 23.08 -7.51
C ARG A 275 7.71 23.85 -8.45
N ASP A 276 8.56 24.74 -7.92
CA ASP A 276 9.56 25.47 -8.72
C ASP A 276 10.60 24.51 -9.30
N TYR A 277 11.00 23.52 -8.51
CA TYR A 277 11.91 22.47 -8.96
C TYR A 277 11.28 21.61 -10.08
N LEU A 278 10.02 21.19 -9.93
CA LEU A 278 9.29 20.48 -10.98
C LEU A 278 9.17 21.31 -12.26
N ASN A 279 8.95 22.62 -12.16
CA ASN A 279 8.92 23.51 -13.32
C ASN A 279 10.28 23.59 -14.03
N PHE A 280 11.39 23.64 -13.27
CA PHE A 280 12.74 23.55 -13.81
C PHE A 280 12.98 22.21 -14.54
N VAL A 281 12.57 21.09 -13.94
CA VAL A 281 12.69 19.76 -14.56
C VAL A 281 11.89 19.70 -15.86
N LYS A 282 10.64 20.20 -15.88
CA LYS A 282 9.83 20.27 -17.11
C LYS A 282 10.52 21.09 -18.20
N ARG A 283 11.15 22.21 -17.84
CA ARG A 283 11.91 23.06 -18.79
C ARG A 283 13.06 22.31 -19.45
N SER A 284 13.73 21.40 -18.74
CA SER A 284 14.80 20.55 -19.29
C SER A 284 14.36 19.62 -20.44
N GLY A 285 13.06 19.38 -20.59
CA GLY A 285 12.51 18.68 -21.74
C GLY A 285 12.64 19.45 -23.06
N ARG A 286 12.70 20.79 -23.00
CA ARG A 286 12.69 21.66 -24.20
C ARG A 286 13.93 22.55 -24.32
N ASP A 287 14.64 22.80 -23.23
CA ASP A 287 15.82 23.66 -23.16
C ASP A 287 17.09 22.79 -22.94
N PRO A 288 18.00 22.70 -23.94
CA PRO A 288 19.23 21.92 -23.83
C PRO A 288 20.16 22.40 -22.70
N GLU A 289 20.18 23.70 -22.39
CA GLU A 289 20.99 24.25 -21.29
C GLU A 289 20.39 23.86 -19.93
N ALA A 290 19.06 23.90 -19.81
CA ALA A 290 18.36 23.41 -18.62
C ALA A 290 18.62 21.92 -18.39
N ARG A 291 18.69 21.13 -19.47
CA ARG A 291 19.03 19.70 -19.40
C ARG A 291 20.44 19.48 -18.90
N ARG A 292 21.41 20.22 -19.43
CA ARG A 292 22.81 20.19 -18.94
C ARG A 292 22.88 20.53 -17.45
N ALA A 293 22.19 21.58 -17.01
CA ALA A 293 22.13 21.98 -15.61
C ALA A 293 21.49 20.91 -14.70
N LEU A 294 20.41 20.27 -15.16
CA LEU A 294 19.76 19.19 -14.42
C LEU A 294 20.66 17.96 -14.28
N THR A 295 21.32 17.54 -15.37
CA THR A 295 22.27 16.43 -15.34
C THR A 295 23.44 16.72 -14.42
N ALA A 296 24.02 17.92 -14.49
CA ALA A 296 25.12 18.33 -13.62
C ALA A 296 24.73 18.32 -12.13
N ARG A 297 23.52 18.82 -11.78
CA ARG A 297 22.99 18.70 -10.42
C ARG A 297 22.85 17.24 -9.98
N ASN A 298 22.32 16.37 -10.83
CA ASN A 298 22.14 14.96 -10.50
C ASN A 298 23.50 14.28 -10.25
N SER A 299 24.51 14.57 -11.08
CA SER A 299 25.88 14.09 -10.86
C SER A 299 26.49 14.64 -9.56
N ALA A 300 26.25 15.91 -9.21
CA ALA A 300 26.69 16.45 -7.92
C ALA A 300 26.01 15.76 -6.74
N MET A 301 24.70 15.52 -6.81
CA MET A 301 23.96 14.78 -5.78
C MET A 301 24.44 13.34 -5.65
N ASP A 302 24.78 12.69 -6.76
CA ASP A 302 25.33 11.34 -6.78
C ASP A 302 26.70 11.27 -6.06
N ILE A 303 27.59 12.24 -6.29
CA ILE A 303 28.87 12.38 -5.55
C ILE A 303 28.63 12.58 -4.05
N ALA A 304 27.64 13.40 -3.68
CA ALA A 304 27.30 13.63 -2.28
C ALA A 304 26.71 12.40 -1.59
N LEU A 305 25.93 11.60 -2.33
CA LEU A 305 25.27 10.40 -1.82
C LEU A 305 26.18 9.17 -1.79
N ASN A 306 27.16 9.08 -2.69
CA ASN A 306 28.08 7.95 -2.84
C ASN A 306 29.52 8.28 -2.45
N SER A 307 29.72 9.30 -1.59
CA SER A 307 31.06 9.65 -1.11
C SER A 307 31.74 8.45 -0.44
N SER A 308 33.02 8.28 -0.77
CA SER A 308 33.93 7.28 -0.21
C SER A 308 34.19 7.43 1.29
N SER A 309 33.70 8.50 1.91
CA SER A 309 33.76 8.73 3.36
C SER A 309 32.58 8.12 4.13
N LYS A 310 31.65 7.42 3.46
CA LYS A 310 30.58 6.62 4.07
C LYS A 310 31.09 5.33 4.71
#